data_AF-A0A7C3DBW3-F1
#
_entry.id   AF-A0A7C3DBW3-F1
#
_cell.length_a   1.000
_cell.length_b   1.000
_cell.length_c   1.000
_cell.angle_alpha   90.00
_cell.angle_beta   90.00
_cell.angle_gamma   90.00
#
_symmetry.space_group_name_H-M   'P 1'
#
loop_
_entity.id
_entity.type
_entity.pdbx_description
1 polymer ?
#
loop_
_entity_poly.entity_id
_entity_poly.type
_entity_poly.pdbx_seq_one_letter_code
_entity_poly.pdbx_strand_id
1 'polypeptide(L)'
;MTPDEEQARFHELFRQLSPYMTIAGEVKVTSVAGQVAGLFFADGHELKRGQRLMLMAVELDDNEAPVPDRVPEAEIDVATLVGEGPSREEMIELLNLWLETGALRRPQIAMSIGSDADYQAWCRKQRCVVCGQIDHHERGPCRGMVAGNQYAHVRRAGEAGTGFKPLYAGVPMCASCHSLQHQKGETAAYGAYLYSRDEISSTAQTEPTVEKAKQWFHMKRLEYIERWVLETWPKVLGFECWAKTPMLYLYGFCKENGATYLLPEYLKQREGEKERNHE
;
A
#
# COMPACT_ATOMS: atom_id res chain seq x y z
N MET A 1 36.57 -7.46 22.29
CA MET A 1 36.37 -6.28 21.43
C MET A 1 35.28 -5.40 22.01
N THR A 2 35.31 -4.11 21.75
CA THR A 2 34.13 -3.23 21.96
C THR A 2 33.09 -3.47 20.85
N PRO A 3 31.81 -3.09 21.05
CA PRO A 3 30.81 -3.16 19.99
C PRO A 3 31.22 -2.42 18.70
N ASP A 4 31.94 -1.30 18.84
CA ASP A 4 32.48 -0.53 17.71
C ASP A 4 33.58 -1.30 16.96
N GLU A 5 34.43 -2.04 17.69
CA GLU A 5 35.46 -2.92 17.10
C GLU A 5 34.84 -4.14 16.40
N GLU A 6 33.78 -4.73 16.96
CA GLU A 6 33.01 -5.82 16.34
C GLU A 6 32.34 -5.35 15.03
N GLN A 7 31.71 -4.17 15.06
CA GLN A 7 31.08 -3.57 13.88
C GLN A 7 32.12 -3.23 12.80
N ALA A 8 33.26 -2.66 13.17
CA ALA A 8 34.34 -2.34 12.24
C ALA A 8 34.93 -3.63 11.60
N ARG A 9 35.12 -4.68 12.38
CA ARG A 9 35.62 -5.98 11.91
C ARG A 9 34.62 -6.68 10.99
N PHE A 10 33.32 -6.61 11.29
CA PHE A 10 32.26 -7.10 10.41
C PHE A 10 32.24 -6.35 9.06
N HIS A 11 32.33 -5.01 9.07
CA HIS A 11 32.38 -4.22 7.84
C HIS A 11 33.61 -4.53 6.98
N GLU A 12 34.76 -4.82 7.60
CA GLU A 12 35.97 -5.24 6.89
C GLU A 12 35.82 -6.64 6.28
N LEU A 13 35.29 -7.61 7.04
CA LEU A 13 35.01 -8.96 6.54
C LEU A 13 34.00 -8.92 5.38
N PHE A 14 32.97 -8.10 5.53
CA PHE A 14 31.95 -7.85 4.50
C PHE A 14 32.56 -7.24 3.24
N ARG A 15 33.49 -6.28 3.36
CA ARG A 15 34.21 -5.68 2.22
C ARG A 15 35.05 -6.72 1.48
N GLN A 16 35.62 -7.70 2.17
CA GLN A 16 36.41 -8.77 1.56
C GLN A 16 35.54 -9.79 0.82
N LEU A 17 34.32 -10.04 1.31
CA LEU A 17 33.37 -10.98 0.73
C LEU A 17 32.44 -10.35 -0.33
N SER A 18 32.26 -9.02 -0.31
CA SER A 18 31.36 -8.31 -1.22
C SER A 18 31.62 -8.52 -2.72
N PRO A 19 32.84 -8.78 -3.23
CA PRO A 19 33.04 -9.12 -4.64
C PRO A 19 32.35 -10.42 -5.08
N TYR A 20 32.01 -11.29 -4.11
CA TYR A 20 31.38 -12.59 -4.34
C TYR A 20 29.90 -12.61 -3.92
N MET A 21 29.37 -11.50 -3.41
CA MET A 21 28.02 -11.40 -2.86
C MET A 21 27.25 -10.24 -3.49
N THR A 22 26.00 -10.47 -3.87
CA THR A 22 25.08 -9.37 -4.22
C THR A 22 24.27 -9.03 -2.98
N ILE A 23 24.54 -7.88 -2.37
CA ILE A 23 23.80 -7.40 -1.19
C ILE A 23 22.62 -6.56 -1.67
N ALA A 24 21.46 -6.88 -1.12
CA ALA A 24 20.19 -6.42 -1.65
C ALA A 24 19.23 -5.97 -0.52
N GLY A 25 19.79 -5.27 0.47
CA GLY A 25 19.04 -4.71 1.60
C GLY A 25 19.94 -4.18 2.72
N GLU A 26 19.30 -3.66 3.77
CA GLU A 26 19.97 -3.16 4.98
C GLU A 26 20.48 -4.33 5.83
N VAL A 27 21.77 -4.30 6.18
CA VAL A 27 22.41 -5.35 7.01
C VAL A 27 22.29 -4.94 8.47
N LYS A 28 21.43 -5.62 9.23
CA LYS A 28 21.40 -5.49 10.69
C LYS A 28 22.33 -6.51 11.31
N VAL A 29 23.34 -6.00 12.01
CA VAL A 29 24.29 -6.76 12.81
C VAL A 29 23.74 -6.83 14.23
N THR A 30 23.40 -8.03 14.69
CA THR A 30 23.03 -8.26 16.09
C THR A 30 24.06 -9.17 16.73
N SER A 31 24.70 -8.68 17.79
CA SER A 31 25.59 -9.46 18.66
C SER A 31 24.75 -10.19 19.71
N VAL A 32 24.83 -11.51 19.75
CA VAL A 32 24.30 -12.32 20.85
C VAL A 32 25.42 -13.24 21.32
N ALA A 33 25.87 -13.06 22.56
CA ALA A 33 26.88 -13.89 23.21
C ALA A 33 28.20 -14.08 22.41
N GLY A 34 28.68 -13.05 21.71
CA GLY A 34 29.94 -13.10 20.95
C GLY A 34 29.84 -13.65 19.53
N GLN A 35 28.62 -13.96 19.05
CA GLN A 35 28.38 -14.37 17.67
C GLN A 35 27.79 -13.21 16.85
N VAL A 36 28.32 -12.99 15.65
CA VAL A 36 27.83 -11.99 14.71
C VAL A 36 27.02 -12.70 13.62
N ALA A 37 25.72 -12.42 13.56
CA ALA A 37 24.84 -12.91 12.50
C ALA A 37 24.49 -11.79 11.53
N GLY A 38 24.67 -12.05 10.22
CA GLY A 38 24.21 -11.18 9.14
C GLY A 38 23.08 -11.85 8.37
N LEU A 39 21.94 -11.16 8.22
CA LEU A 39 20.88 -11.54 7.28
C LEU A 39 21.05 -10.79 5.97
N PHE A 40 21.03 -11.55 4.86
CA PHE A 40 21.09 -11.01 3.50
C PHE A 40 19.76 -11.26 2.79
N PHE A 41 19.19 -10.22 2.18
CA PHE A 41 18.05 -10.33 1.28
C PHE A 41 18.52 -10.16 -0.17
N ALA A 42 17.85 -10.81 -1.12
CA ALA A 42 18.05 -10.64 -2.56
C ALA A 42 16.97 -9.69 -3.14
N ASP A 43 17.35 -8.76 -4.00
CA ASP A 43 16.52 -7.62 -4.41
C ASP A 43 15.68 -7.99 -5.64
N GLY A 44 14.47 -7.42 -5.70
CA GLY A 44 13.64 -7.37 -6.90
C GLY A 44 12.98 -8.67 -7.37
N HIS A 45 13.16 -9.79 -6.67
CA HIS A 45 12.47 -11.05 -6.97
C HIS A 45 11.74 -11.59 -5.74
N GLU A 46 10.43 -11.85 -5.88
CA GLU A 46 9.66 -12.62 -4.89
C GLU A 46 10.43 -13.87 -4.49
N LEU A 47 10.68 -14.05 -3.19
CA LEU A 47 11.15 -15.32 -2.65
C LEU A 47 10.11 -16.40 -2.97
N LYS A 48 10.43 -17.29 -3.91
CA LYS A 48 9.56 -18.41 -4.28
C LYS A 48 9.69 -19.52 -3.25
N ARG A 49 8.58 -20.22 -2.99
CA ARG A 49 8.57 -21.45 -2.19
C ARG A 49 9.64 -22.42 -2.70
N GLY A 50 10.60 -22.77 -1.85
CA GLY A 50 11.75 -23.63 -2.20
C GLY A 50 13.08 -22.91 -2.49
N GLN A 51 13.15 -21.58 -2.42
CA GLN A 51 14.44 -20.87 -2.43
C GLN A 51 15.12 -20.95 -1.07
N ARG A 52 16.44 -21.18 -1.10
CA ARG A 52 17.29 -21.30 0.10
C ARG A 52 17.80 -19.91 0.51
N LEU A 53 17.51 -19.51 1.74
CA LEU A 53 18.19 -18.40 2.40
C LEU A 53 19.47 -18.93 3.06
N MET A 54 20.59 -18.27 2.79
CA MET A 54 21.85 -18.58 3.45
C MET A 54 22.04 -17.59 4.59
N LEU A 55 21.90 -18.08 5.83
CA LEU A 55 22.28 -17.34 7.02
C LEU A 55 23.76 -17.66 7.29
N MET A 56 24.64 -16.68 7.14
CA MET A 56 26.02 -16.83 7.59
C MET A 56 26.12 -16.35 9.03
N ALA A 57 26.22 -17.29 9.96
CA ALA A 57 26.75 -17.04 11.29
C ALA A 57 28.28 -17.11 11.19
N VAL A 58 28.97 -16.04 11.57
CA VAL A 58 30.44 -16.03 11.67
C VAL A 58 30.79 -16.07 13.14
N GLU A 59 31.36 -17.18 13.58
CA GLU A 59 31.93 -17.28 14.93
C GLU A 59 33.29 -16.57 14.91
N LEU A 60 33.41 -15.47 15.66
CA LEU A 60 34.64 -14.70 15.75
C LEU A 60 35.41 -15.20 16.98
N ASP A 61 36.24 -16.23 16.80
CA ASP A 61 37.26 -16.56 17.80
C ASP A 61 38.46 -15.60 17.65
N ASP A 62 39.07 -15.22 18.77
CA ASP A 62 40.07 -14.15 18.82
C ASP A 62 41.44 -14.59 18.28
N ASN A 63 41.65 -15.87 17.92
CA ASN A 63 42.98 -16.38 17.57
C ASN A 63 43.08 -17.35 16.38
N GLU A 64 42.03 -17.63 15.62
CA GLU A 64 42.12 -18.52 14.45
C GLU A 64 41.61 -17.85 13.17
N ALA A 65 42.34 -18.03 12.07
CA ALA A 65 41.89 -17.61 10.74
C ALA A 65 40.62 -18.40 10.38
N PRO A 66 39.59 -17.77 9.78
CA PRO A 66 38.32 -18.43 9.51
C PRO A 66 38.53 -19.65 8.63
N VAL A 67 38.17 -20.83 9.14
CA VAL A 67 38.16 -22.08 8.38
C VAL A 67 36.87 -22.11 7.54
N PRO A 68 36.94 -22.07 6.19
CA PRO A 68 35.74 -21.93 5.35
C PRO A 68 34.84 -23.19 5.29
N ASP A 69 35.26 -24.30 5.90
CA ASP A 69 34.74 -25.63 5.53
C ASP A 69 33.51 -26.10 6.29
N ARG A 70 32.95 -25.31 7.22
CA ARG A 70 31.72 -25.71 7.93
C ARG A 70 30.82 -24.52 8.24
N VAL A 71 30.14 -23.99 7.23
CA VAL A 71 28.88 -23.29 7.48
C VAL A 71 27.82 -24.37 7.68
N PRO A 72 27.22 -24.54 8.88
CA PRO A 72 26.06 -25.40 9.00
C PRO A 72 24.96 -24.84 8.10
N GLU A 73 24.61 -25.56 7.03
CA GLU A 73 23.41 -25.29 6.24
C GLU A 73 22.18 -25.54 7.14
N ALA A 74 21.83 -24.57 7.97
CA ALA A 74 20.53 -24.56 8.61
C ALA A 74 19.51 -24.16 7.53
N GLU A 75 18.77 -25.12 6.98
CA GLU A 75 17.56 -24.83 6.23
C GLU A 75 16.55 -24.21 7.20
N ILE A 76 16.53 -22.88 7.25
CA ILE A 76 15.46 -22.15 7.89
C ILE A 76 14.28 -22.19 6.93
N ASP A 77 13.26 -22.98 7.29
CA ASP A 77 11.99 -22.91 6.60
C ASP A 77 11.38 -21.53 6.87
N VAL A 78 11.41 -20.69 5.83
CA VAL A 78 10.84 -19.34 5.84
C VAL A 78 9.37 -19.38 6.24
N ALA A 79 8.64 -20.46 5.94
CA ALA A 79 7.26 -20.61 6.36
C ALA A 79 7.12 -20.69 7.89
N THR A 80 8.13 -21.24 8.60
CA THR A 80 8.13 -21.31 10.07
C THR A 80 8.40 -19.95 10.70
N LEU A 81 9.19 -19.09 10.07
CA LEU A 81 9.47 -17.72 10.55
C LEU A 81 8.34 -16.74 10.30
N VAL A 82 7.66 -16.84 9.16
CA VAL A 82 6.65 -15.86 8.74
C VAL A 82 5.24 -16.22 9.25
N GLY A 83 5.07 -17.44 9.77
CA GLY A 83 3.77 -18.00 10.12
C GLY A 83 2.95 -18.33 8.87
N GLU A 84 1.98 -19.23 9.01
CA GLU A 84 1.01 -19.44 7.94
C GLU A 84 0.28 -18.12 7.68
N GLY A 85 0.25 -17.70 6.41
CA GLY A 85 -0.56 -16.56 5.99
C GLY A 85 -2.03 -16.78 6.33
N PRO A 86 -2.86 -15.72 6.28
CA PRO A 86 -4.29 -15.88 6.52
C PRO A 86 -4.87 -16.89 5.54
N SER A 87 -5.87 -17.63 6.00
CA SER A 87 -6.73 -18.33 5.05
C SER A 87 -7.38 -17.31 4.10
N ARG A 88 -7.78 -17.79 2.92
CA ARG A 88 -8.50 -16.95 1.97
C ARG A 88 -9.78 -16.39 2.60
N GLU A 89 -10.42 -17.18 3.44
CA GLU A 89 -11.65 -16.86 4.17
C GLU A 89 -11.39 -15.73 5.19
N GLU A 90 -10.32 -15.82 5.99
CA GLU A 90 -9.91 -14.74 6.92
C GLU A 90 -9.66 -13.42 6.18
N MET A 91 -9.02 -13.47 5.00
CA MET A 91 -8.81 -12.28 4.17
C MET A 91 -10.12 -11.70 3.63
N ILE A 92 -11.05 -12.54 3.18
CA ILE A 92 -12.35 -12.09 2.69
C ILE A 92 -13.15 -11.43 3.82
N GLU A 93 -13.19 -12.04 5.01
CA GLU A 93 -13.86 -11.47 6.18
C GLU A 93 -13.27 -10.11 6.57
N LEU A 94 -11.95 -10.00 6.59
CA LEU A 94 -11.26 -8.73 6.88
C LEU A 94 -11.64 -7.64 5.86
N LEU A 95 -11.55 -7.95 4.57
CA LEU A 95 -11.88 -6.99 3.50
C LEU A 95 -13.35 -6.57 3.58
N ASN A 96 -14.27 -7.50 3.82
CA ASN A 96 -15.69 -7.19 4.00
C ASN A 96 -15.91 -6.27 5.21
N LEU A 97 -15.30 -6.58 6.35
CA LEU A 97 -15.37 -5.73 7.55
C LEU A 97 -14.91 -4.30 7.24
N TRP A 98 -13.81 -4.15 6.51
CA TRP A 98 -13.30 -2.83 6.14
C TRP A 98 -14.20 -2.07 5.18
N LEU A 99 -14.80 -2.75 4.20
CA LEU A 99 -15.77 -2.17 3.26
C LEU A 99 -17.04 -1.71 3.98
N GLU A 100 -17.57 -2.54 4.89
CA GLU A 100 -18.79 -2.27 5.65
C GLU A 100 -18.61 -1.12 6.65
N THR A 101 -17.48 -1.12 7.37
CA THR A 101 -17.18 -0.06 8.36
C THR A 101 -16.69 1.24 7.73
N GLY A 102 -16.40 1.24 6.43
CA GLY A 102 -15.78 2.37 5.73
C GLY A 102 -14.35 2.66 6.21
N ALA A 103 -13.67 1.68 6.79
CA ALA A 103 -12.29 1.77 7.28
C ALA A 103 -11.34 2.36 6.22
N LEU A 104 -11.44 1.87 4.99
CA LEU A 104 -10.57 2.25 3.85
C LEU A 104 -10.87 3.65 3.31
N ARG A 105 -11.99 4.26 3.72
CA ARG A 105 -12.39 5.60 3.29
C ARG A 105 -11.79 6.70 4.17
N ARG A 106 -11.07 6.33 5.25
CA ARG A 106 -10.47 7.26 6.19
C ARG A 106 -9.19 7.86 5.59
N PRO A 107 -9.04 9.20 5.56
CA PRO A 107 -7.84 9.85 5.01
C PRO A 107 -6.52 9.38 5.64
N GLN A 108 -6.53 8.99 6.91
CA GLN A 108 -5.34 8.49 7.62
C GLN A 108 -4.76 7.23 6.97
N ILE A 109 -5.61 6.34 6.43
CA ILE A 109 -5.17 5.13 5.74
C ILE A 109 -4.65 5.45 4.36
N ALA A 110 -5.35 6.33 3.66
CA ALA A 110 -4.85 6.90 2.42
C ALA A 110 -3.43 7.49 2.59
N MET A 111 -3.20 8.25 3.67
CA MET A 111 -1.89 8.87 3.97
C MET A 111 -0.78 7.89 4.32
N SER A 112 -1.08 6.73 4.91
CA SER A 112 -0.05 5.72 5.18
C SER A 112 0.36 4.95 3.93
N ILE A 113 -0.49 4.93 2.90
CA ILE A 113 -0.26 4.20 1.65
C ILE A 113 0.53 5.06 0.65
N GLY A 114 0.26 6.36 0.59
CA GLY A 114 0.96 7.26 -0.33
C GLY A 114 0.57 8.71 -0.10
N SER A 115 1.14 9.60 -0.91
CA SER A 115 0.81 11.02 -0.86
C SER A 115 -0.48 11.33 -1.65
N ASP A 116 -1.05 12.51 -1.43
CA ASP A 116 -2.19 12.98 -2.25
C ASP A 116 -1.78 13.13 -3.72
N ALA A 117 -0.51 13.45 -4.01
CA ALA A 117 -0.01 13.49 -5.38
C ALA A 117 -0.04 12.11 -6.04
N ASP A 118 0.27 11.04 -5.31
CA ASP A 118 0.19 9.66 -5.79
C ASP A 118 -1.26 9.26 -6.06
N TYR A 119 -2.17 9.62 -5.16
CA TYR A 119 -3.60 9.41 -5.37
C TYR A 119 -4.11 10.17 -6.59
N GLN A 120 -3.74 11.44 -6.76
CA GLN A 120 -4.09 12.22 -7.94
C GLN A 120 -3.56 11.56 -9.21
N ALA A 121 -2.31 11.10 -9.23
CA ALA A 121 -1.72 10.40 -10.36
C ALA A 121 -2.46 9.08 -10.67
N TRP A 122 -2.86 8.34 -9.63
CA TRP A 122 -3.69 7.14 -9.78
C TRP A 122 -5.07 7.48 -10.36
N CYS A 123 -5.76 8.51 -9.85
CA CYS A 123 -7.05 8.96 -10.38
C CYS A 123 -6.96 9.31 -11.86
N ARG A 124 -5.91 10.01 -12.31
CA ARG A 124 -5.75 10.36 -13.74
C ARG A 124 -5.71 9.15 -14.66
N LYS A 125 -5.42 7.94 -14.17
CA LYS A 125 -5.44 6.69 -14.96
C LYS A 125 -6.81 6.01 -15.00
N GLN A 126 -7.76 6.47 -14.19
CA GLN A 126 -9.09 5.88 -14.07
C GLN A 126 -10.07 6.44 -15.11
N ARG A 127 -11.16 5.71 -15.37
CA ARG A 127 -12.28 6.16 -16.21
C ARG A 127 -13.02 7.33 -15.58
N CYS A 128 -13.64 8.17 -16.41
CA CYS A 128 -14.36 9.35 -15.96
C CYS A 128 -15.57 8.90 -15.15
N VAL A 129 -15.73 9.45 -13.95
CA VAL A 129 -16.84 9.08 -13.06
C VAL A 129 -18.22 9.45 -13.61
N VAL A 130 -18.29 10.44 -14.52
CA VAL A 130 -19.53 10.90 -15.15
C VAL A 130 -19.88 10.03 -16.37
N CYS A 131 -19.02 9.96 -17.38
CA CYS A 131 -19.35 9.32 -18.66
C CYS A 131 -18.67 7.96 -18.90
N GLY A 132 -17.80 7.50 -18.00
CA GLY A 132 -17.08 6.22 -18.12
C GLY A 132 -15.95 6.20 -19.16
N GLN A 133 -15.71 7.30 -19.87
CA GLN A 133 -14.67 7.40 -20.90
C GLN A 133 -13.28 7.70 -20.30
N ILE A 134 -12.23 7.36 -21.03
CA ILE A 134 -10.86 7.79 -20.77
C ILE A 134 -10.55 8.90 -21.78
N ASP A 135 -10.10 10.04 -21.28
CA ASP A 135 -9.71 11.17 -22.12
C ASP A 135 -8.26 11.04 -22.61
N HIS A 136 -7.89 11.82 -23.62
CA HIS A 136 -6.56 11.82 -24.22
C HIS A 136 -6.13 13.28 -24.41
N HIS A 137 -5.50 13.89 -23.40
CA HIS A 137 -5.26 15.34 -23.40
C HIS A 137 -3.80 15.80 -23.29
N GLU A 138 -2.83 14.93 -22.96
CA GLU A 138 -1.43 15.37 -22.86
C GLU A 138 -0.59 14.88 -24.04
N ARG A 139 0.13 15.78 -24.73
CA ARG A 139 1.21 15.34 -25.64
C ARG A 139 2.37 14.83 -24.78
N GLY A 140 2.57 13.52 -24.77
CA GLY A 140 3.72 12.89 -24.16
C GLY A 140 5.05 13.30 -24.81
N PRO A 141 6.19 12.96 -24.20
CA PRO A 141 7.53 13.33 -24.68
C PRO A 141 7.80 12.86 -26.13
N CYS A 142 7.10 11.84 -26.61
CA CYS A 142 7.15 11.35 -28.00
C CYS A 142 6.09 11.95 -28.94
N ARG A 143 5.48 13.10 -28.59
CA ARG A 143 4.36 13.76 -29.32
C ARG A 143 3.05 12.97 -29.45
N GLY A 144 2.93 11.80 -28.84
CA GLY A 144 1.68 11.03 -28.77
C GLY A 144 0.75 11.51 -27.65
N MET A 145 -0.56 11.35 -27.79
CA MET A 145 -1.50 11.69 -26.71
C MET A 145 -1.43 10.64 -25.58
N VAL A 146 -1.15 11.05 -24.35
CA VAL A 146 -1.20 10.23 -23.15
C VAL A 146 -2.67 10.16 -22.73
N ALA A 147 -3.18 8.93 -22.64
CA ALA A 147 -4.50 8.66 -22.10
C ALA A 147 -4.51 8.97 -20.61
N GLY A 148 -5.43 9.82 -20.19
CA GLY A 148 -5.62 10.15 -18.79
C GLY A 148 -6.87 11.01 -18.63
N ASN A 149 -7.52 10.92 -17.48
CA ASN A 149 -8.52 11.87 -17.02
C ASN A 149 -7.88 12.93 -16.12
N GLN A 150 -8.61 14.00 -15.83
CA GLN A 150 -8.22 15.04 -14.89
C GLN A 150 -8.67 14.69 -13.47
N TYR A 151 -7.95 15.21 -12.48
CA TYR A 151 -8.33 15.11 -11.08
C TYR A 151 -9.27 16.26 -10.70
N ALA A 152 -10.55 15.95 -10.55
CA ALA A 152 -11.59 16.91 -10.21
C ALA A 152 -11.85 16.92 -8.71
N HIS A 153 -11.67 18.08 -8.08
CA HIS A 153 -11.83 18.21 -6.63
C HIS A 153 -13.33 18.23 -6.25
N VAL A 154 -13.68 17.45 -5.24
CA VAL A 154 -15.01 17.35 -4.64
C VAL A 154 -15.05 18.23 -3.39
N ARG A 155 -15.64 19.43 -3.50
CA ARG A 155 -15.65 20.44 -2.42
C ARG A 155 -16.92 20.34 -1.58
N ARG A 156 -16.82 20.46 -0.25
CA ARG A 156 -18.00 20.50 0.64
C ARG A 156 -18.04 21.81 1.40
N ALA A 157 -19.24 22.40 1.51
CA ALA A 157 -19.45 23.74 2.07
C ALA A 157 -19.21 23.86 3.59
N GLY A 158 -18.72 22.82 4.26
CA GLY A 158 -18.33 22.84 5.68
C GLY A 158 -16.81 22.73 5.92
N GLU A 159 -16.01 22.52 4.87
CA GLU A 159 -14.56 22.36 4.97
C GLU A 159 -13.88 23.70 4.61
N ALA A 160 -13.75 24.57 5.62
CA ALA A 160 -12.96 25.81 5.69
C ALA A 160 -12.69 26.60 4.37
N GLY A 161 -13.56 27.54 4.01
CA GLY A 161 -13.25 28.61 3.05
C GLY A 161 -13.13 28.18 1.58
N THR A 162 -13.28 29.15 0.67
CA THR A 162 -13.30 28.90 -0.80
C THR A 162 -11.97 28.38 -1.37
N GLY A 163 -10.90 28.38 -0.58
CA GLY A 163 -9.54 27.99 -0.98
C GLY A 163 -9.05 26.65 -0.46
N PHE A 164 -9.70 26.03 0.52
CA PHE A 164 -9.23 24.75 1.07
C PHE A 164 -9.58 23.58 0.13
N LYS A 165 -8.57 22.75 -0.15
CA LYS A 165 -8.69 21.52 -0.93
C LYS A 165 -8.37 20.38 0.01
N PRO A 166 -9.36 19.56 0.41
CA PRO A 166 -9.09 18.45 1.31
C PRO A 166 -8.22 17.42 0.58
N LEU A 167 -7.30 16.81 1.32
CA LEU A 167 -6.51 15.69 0.79
C LEU A 167 -7.42 14.51 0.46
N TYR A 168 -7.08 13.80 -0.61
CA TYR A 168 -7.84 12.66 -1.12
C TYR A 168 -9.30 13.01 -1.42
N ALA A 169 -9.56 14.25 -1.87
CA ALA A 169 -10.90 14.75 -2.12
C ALA A 169 -11.14 15.04 -3.60
N GLY A 170 -10.83 14.09 -4.46
CA GLY A 170 -11.11 14.21 -5.87
C GLY A 170 -11.48 12.89 -6.53
N VAL A 171 -12.01 13.03 -7.74
CA VAL A 171 -12.49 11.95 -8.60
C VAL A 171 -11.97 12.16 -10.03
N PRO A 172 -11.83 11.08 -10.82
CA PRO A 172 -11.42 11.19 -12.21
C PRO A 172 -12.52 11.74 -13.10
N MET A 173 -12.21 12.75 -13.92
CA MET A 173 -13.14 13.29 -14.92
C MET A 173 -12.43 13.60 -16.23
N CYS A 174 -13.05 13.29 -17.37
CA CYS A 174 -12.54 13.76 -18.66
C CYS A 174 -12.64 15.29 -18.74
N ALA A 175 -11.87 15.92 -19.64
CA ALA A 175 -11.80 17.38 -19.75
C ALA A 175 -13.18 18.02 -19.97
N SER A 176 -14.06 17.39 -20.75
CA SER A 176 -15.41 17.92 -21.01
C SER A 176 -16.30 17.88 -19.76
N CYS A 177 -16.32 16.76 -19.03
CA CYS A 177 -17.11 16.64 -17.80
C CYS A 177 -16.53 17.51 -16.67
N HIS A 178 -15.21 17.60 -16.55
CA HIS A 178 -14.56 18.46 -15.55
C HIS A 178 -14.84 19.95 -15.84
N SER A 179 -14.78 20.36 -17.11
CA SER A 179 -15.17 21.71 -17.53
C SER A 179 -16.63 22.00 -17.23
N LEU A 180 -17.53 21.03 -17.47
CA LEU A 180 -18.95 21.15 -17.13
C LEU A 180 -19.16 21.38 -15.63
N GLN A 181 -18.44 20.65 -14.77
CA GLN A 181 -18.49 20.85 -13.31
C GLN A 181 -17.99 22.25 -12.92
N HIS A 182 -16.91 22.74 -13.53
CA HIS A 182 -16.39 24.09 -13.25
C HIS A 182 -17.35 25.20 -13.67
N GLN A 183 -17.97 25.08 -14.85
CA GLN A 183 -18.80 26.12 -15.43
C GLN A 183 -20.23 26.11 -14.88
N LYS A 184 -20.79 24.93 -14.62
CA LYS A 184 -22.21 24.74 -14.29
C LYS A 184 -22.44 24.03 -12.95
N GLY A 185 -21.39 23.73 -12.20
CA GLY A 185 -21.45 23.08 -10.90
C GLY A 185 -21.64 21.56 -10.93
N GLU A 186 -21.58 20.94 -9.75
CA GLU A 186 -21.74 19.49 -9.56
C GLU A 186 -23.11 18.98 -10.05
N THR A 187 -24.18 19.78 -9.93
CA THR A 187 -25.53 19.39 -10.38
C THR A 187 -25.59 19.11 -11.87
N ALA A 188 -24.94 19.92 -12.70
CA ALA A 188 -24.91 19.72 -14.15
C ALA A 188 -24.10 18.47 -14.54
N ALA A 189 -22.97 18.24 -13.87
CA ALA A 189 -22.16 17.04 -14.09
C ALA A 189 -22.92 15.76 -13.65
N TYR A 190 -23.65 15.80 -12.54
CA TYR A 190 -24.50 14.70 -12.10
C TYR A 190 -25.68 14.45 -13.06
N GLY A 191 -26.31 15.50 -13.57
CA GLY A 191 -27.31 15.37 -14.63
C GLY A 191 -26.74 14.65 -15.86
N ALA A 192 -25.55 15.03 -16.31
CA ALA A 192 -24.87 14.36 -17.43
C ALA A 192 -24.58 12.87 -17.14
N TYR A 193 -24.24 12.51 -15.90
CA TYR A 193 -24.10 11.12 -15.48
C TYR A 193 -25.42 10.36 -15.67
N LEU A 194 -26.53 10.89 -15.16
CA LEU A 194 -27.86 10.28 -15.27
C LEU A 194 -28.29 10.08 -16.73
N TYR A 195 -28.02 11.07 -17.60
CA TYR A 195 -28.27 10.95 -19.04
C TYR A 195 -27.41 9.87 -19.70
N SER A 196 -26.14 9.74 -19.32
CA SER A 196 -25.23 8.77 -19.93
C SER A 196 -25.53 7.30 -19.59
N ARG A 197 -26.35 7.05 -18.56
CA ARG A 197 -26.70 5.72 -18.06
C ARG A 197 -28.08 5.25 -18.45
N ASP A 198 -28.80 6.03 -19.27
CA ASP A 198 -30.22 5.82 -19.60
C ASP A 198 -31.15 5.72 -18.37
N GLU A 199 -30.68 6.11 -17.17
CA GLU A 199 -31.44 6.06 -15.92
C GLU A 199 -32.62 7.05 -15.90
N ILE A 200 -32.66 7.99 -16.84
CA ILE A 200 -33.77 8.95 -17.02
C ILE A 200 -34.91 8.34 -17.85
N SER A 201 -34.69 7.22 -18.55
CA SER A 201 -35.62 6.71 -19.58
C SER A 201 -36.82 5.93 -19.04
N SER A 202 -36.79 5.34 -17.84
CA SER A 202 -37.75 4.26 -17.54
C SER A 202 -38.83 4.54 -16.50
N THR A 203 -38.64 5.37 -15.47
CA THR A 203 -39.69 5.56 -14.44
C THR A 203 -39.40 6.81 -13.60
N ALA A 204 -40.36 7.73 -13.48
CA ALA A 204 -40.40 8.86 -12.53
C ALA A 204 -39.05 9.60 -12.33
N GLN A 205 -38.83 10.59 -13.19
CA GLN A 205 -37.69 11.52 -13.20
C GLN A 205 -37.17 11.89 -11.81
N THR A 206 -35.99 11.36 -11.48
CA THR A 206 -35.21 11.87 -10.37
C THR A 206 -34.49 13.12 -10.88
N GLU A 207 -35.15 14.29 -10.82
CA GLU A 207 -34.50 15.54 -11.20
C GLU A 207 -33.18 15.71 -10.42
N PRO A 208 -32.09 16.12 -11.09
CA PRO A 208 -30.80 16.33 -10.44
C PRO A 208 -30.92 17.55 -9.52
N THR A 209 -31.01 17.32 -8.22
CA THR A 209 -30.95 18.39 -7.21
C THR A 209 -29.51 18.62 -6.76
N VAL A 210 -29.25 19.79 -6.17
CA VAL A 210 -27.92 20.14 -5.61
C VAL A 210 -27.51 19.13 -4.53
N GLU A 211 -28.45 18.72 -3.69
CA GLU A 211 -28.24 17.78 -2.59
C GLU A 211 -27.87 16.39 -3.11
N LYS A 212 -28.60 15.89 -4.12
CA LYS A 212 -28.30 14.59 -4.76
C LYS A 212 -26.93 14.61 -5.44
N ALA A 213 -26.61 15.70 -6.15
CA ALA A 213 -25.31 15.83 -6.80
C ALA A 213 -24.16 15.85 -5.78
N LYS A 214 -24.28 16.62 -4.69
CA LYS A 214 -23.31 16.63 -3.59
C LYS A 214 -23.18 15.27 -2.94
N GLN A 215 -24.28 14.58 -2.66
CA GLN A 215 -24.23 13.23 -2.08
C GLN A 215 -23.55 12.26 -3.03
N TRP A 216 -23.90 12.27 -4.32
CA TRP A 216 -23.32 11.41 -5.34
C TRP A 216 -21.80 11.62 -5.48
N PHE A 217 -21.34 12.86 -5.64
CA PHE A 217 -19.90 13.15 -5.70
C PHE A 217 -19.18 12.76 -4.41
N HIS A 218 -19.85 12.82 -3.26
CA HIS A 218 -19.25 12.43 -1.99
C HIS A 218 -19.06 10.92 -1.95
N MET A 219 -20.10 10.16 -2.30
CA MET A 219 -20.02 8.71 -2.42
C MET A 219 -18.96 8.28 -3.42
N LYS A 220 -18.88 8.96 -4.58
CA LYS A 220 -17.84 8.70 -5.58
C LYS A 220 -16.45 8.99 -5.07
N ARG A 221 -16.22 10.11 -4.36
CA ARG A 221 -14.93 10.35 -3.69
C ARG A 221 -14.56 9.18 -2.78
N LEU A 222 -15.47 8.74 -1.92
CA LEU A 222 -15.20 7.64 -0.98
C LEU A 222 -14.90 6.32 -1.71
N GLU A 223 -15.66 5.99 -2.76
CA GLU A 223 -15.45 4.83 -3.63
C GLU A 223 -14.05 4.84 -4.27
N TYR A 224 -13.60 5.99 -4.77
CA TYR A 224 -12.28 6.09 -5.40
C TYR A 224 -11.12 6.02 -4.40
N ILE A 225 -11.27 6.59 -3.19
CA ILE A 225 -10.27 6.42 -2.12
C ILE A 225 -10.19 4.94 -1.74
N GLU A 226 -11.33 4.31 -1.45
CA GLU A 226 -11.41 2.89 -1.07
C GLU A 226 -10.74 2.00 -2.13
N ARG A 227 -11.03 2.26 -3.41
CA ARG A 227 -10.43 1.52 -4.51
C ARG A 227 -8.92 1.78 -4.64
N TRP A 228 -8.47 3.03 -4.48
CA TRP A 228 -7.03 3.33 -4.49
C TRP A 228 -6.29 2.58 -3.38
N VAL A 229 -6.86 2.58 -2.17
CA VAL A 229 -6.33 1.84 -1.02
C VAL A 229 -6.25 0.35 -1.34
N LEU A 230 -7.31 -0.26 -1.84
CA LEU A 230 -7.33 -1.68 -2.20
C LEU A 230 -6.31 -2.04 -3.29
N GLU A 231 -6.11 -1.18 -4.29
CA GLU A 231 -5.20 -1.46 -5.41
C GLU A 231 -3.72 -1.18 -5.10
N THR A 232 -3.45 -0.29 -4.15
CA THR A 232 -2.10 0.26 -3.90
C THR A 232 -1.48 -0.32 -2.64
N TRP A 233 -2.27 -0.57 -1.60
CA TRP A 233 -1.74 -0.99 -0.30
C TRP A 233 -0.95 -2.30 -0.36
N PRO A 234 -1.40 -3.38 -1.03
CA PRO A 234 -0.58 -4.60 -1.16
C PRO A 234 0.79 -4.31 -1.78
N LYS A 235 0.84 -3.43 -2.80
CA LYS A 235 2.07 -3.08 -3.51
C LYS A 235 3.04 -2.30 -2.65
N VAL A 236 2.53 -1.40 -1.81
CA VAL A 236 3.32 -0.66 -0.82
C VAL A 236 3.92 -1.63 0.21
N LEU A 237 3.21 -2.69 0.54
CA LEU A 237 3.70 -3.77 1.40
C LEU A 237 4.61 -4.77 0.67
N GLY A 238 4.90 -4.57 -0.63
CA GLY A 238 5.74 -5.47 -1.43
C GLY A 238 5.03 -6.71 -1.99
N PHE A 239 3.70 -6.75 -1.99
CA PHE A 239 2.90 -7.87 -2.48
C PHE A 239 2.11 -7.52 -3.75
N GLU A 240 1.92 -8.51 -4.63
CA GLU A 240 1.15 -8.34 -5.87
C GLU A 240 -0.34 -8.05 -5.59
N CYS A 241 -0.91 -8.72 -4.58
CA CYS A 241 -2.32 -8.59 -4.21
C CYS A 241 -2.58 -8.99 -2.74
N TRP A 242 -3.79 -8.69 -2.26
CA TRP A 242 -4.23 -9.02 -0.91
C TRP A 242 -4.14 -10.52 -0.57
N ALA A 243 -4.44 -11.40 -1.52
CA ALA A 243 -4.36 -12.85 -1.30
C ALA A 243 -2.94 -13.37 -1.05
N LYS A 244 -1.92 -12.53 -1.30
CA LYS A 244 -0.50 -12.81 -1.05
C LYS A 244 0.08 -12.02 0.13
N THR A 245 -0.71 -11.14 0.74
CA THR A 245 -0.25 -10.29 1.84
C THR A 245 -0.40 -11.04 3.17
N PRO A 246 0.68 -11.39 3.89
CA PRO A 246 0.57 -12.05 5.19
C PRO A 246 -0.03 -11.10 6.24
N MET A 247 -0.91 -11.60 7.11
CA MET A 247 -1.59 -10.77 8.12
C MET A 247 -0.63 -10.10 9.08
N LEU A 248 0.50 -10.73 9.39
CA LEU A 248 1.51 -10.16 10.27
C LEU A 248 2.10 -8.87 9.69
N TYR A 249 2.32 -8.81 8.38
CA TYR A 249 2.77 -7.57 7.72
C TYR A 249 1.71 -6.49 7.79
N LEU A 250 0.45 -6.86 7.54
CA LEU A 250 -0.66 -5.93 7.67
C LEU A 250 -0.82 -5.42 9.12
N TYR A 251 -0.72 -6.32 10.10
CA TYR A 251 -0.79 -5.97 11.51
C TYR A 251 0.34 -5.03 11.91
N GLY A 252 1.59 -5.39 11.57
CA GLY A 252 2.78 -4.57 11.83
C GLY A 252 2.64 -3.18 11.22
N PHE A 253 2.24 -3.11 9.95
CA PHE A 253 1.97 -1.84 9.27
C PHE A 253 0.89 -1.03 9.98
N CYS A 254 -0.23 -1.65 10.35
CA CYS A 254 -1.28 -0.99 11.10
C CYS A 254 -0.81 -0.52 12.50
N LYS A 255 0.06 -1.27 13.17
CA LYS A 255 0.68 -0.89 14.46
C LYS A 255 1.58 0.33 14.29
N GLU A 256 2.49 0.31 13.33
CA GLU A 256 3.40 1.42 13.02
C GLU A 256 2.69 2.71 12.62
N ASN A 257 1.55 2.60 11.93
CA ASN A 257 0.77 3.74 11.45
C ASN A 257 -0.39 4.14 12.38
N GLY A 258 -0.47 3.57 13.60
CA GLY A 258 -1.56 3.88 14.54
C GLY A 258 -2.97 3.51 14.03
N ALA A 259 -3.03 2.56 13.10
CA ALA A 259 -4.23 2.07 12.42
C ALA A 259 -4.72 0.70 12.95
N THR A 260 -4.23 0.24 14.11
CA THR A 260 -4.64 -1.04 14.72
C THR A 260 -6.13 -1.12 15.01
N TYR A 261 -6.80 0.03 15.22
CA TYR A 261 -8.24 0.09 15.42
C TYR A 261 -9.04 -0.43 14.21
N LEU A 262 -8.42 -0.58 13.04
CA LEU A 262 -9.02 -1.17 11.84
C LEU A 262 -8.93 -2.69 11.79
N LEU A 263 -8.08 -3.30 12.61
CA LEU A 263 -7.92 -4.73 12.61
C LEU A 263 -9.06 -5.40 13.39
N PRO A 264 -9.58 -6.55 12.93
CA PRO A 264 -10.43 -7.42 13.72
C PRO A 264 -9.82 -7.74 15.09
N GLU A 265 -10.67 -7.90 16.10
CA GLU A 265 -10.22 -8.21 17.47
C GLU A 265 -9.41 -9.51 17.54
N TYR A 266 -9.75 -10.53 16.74
CA TYR A 266 -9.02 -11.80 16.75
C TYR A 266 -7.54 -11.65 16.34
N LEU A 267 -7.22 -10.68 15.46
CA LEU A 267 -5.82 -10.40 15.09
C LEU A 267 -5.08 -9.67 16.21
N LYS A 268 -5.79 -8.77 16.93
CA LYS A 268 -5.22 -8.10 18.10
C LYS A 268 -4.91 -9.10 19.21
N GLN A 269 -5.76 -10.10 19.39
CA GLN A 269 -5.60 -11.16 20.38
C GLN A 269 -4.42 -12.10 20.05
N ARG A 270 -4.27 -12.54 18.80
CA ARG A 270 -3.17 -13.40 18.36
C ARG A 270 -1.79 -12.79 18.63
N GLU A 271 -1.64 -11.48 18.44
CA GLU A 271 -0.36 -10.80 18.74
C GLU A 271 -0.10 -10.76 20.25
N GLY A 272 -1.11 -10.44 21.06
CA GLY A 272 -0.99 -10.44 22.52
C GLY A 272 -0.70 -11.84 23.11
N GLU A 273 -1.10 -12.92 22.42
CA GLU A 273 -0.72 -14.29 22.79
C GLU A 273 0.75 -14.60 22.49
N LYS A 274 1.28 -14.10 21.37
CA LYS A 274 2.71 -14.24 21.05
C LYS A 274 3.59 -13.49 22.03
N GLU A 275 3.24 -12.23 22.36
CA GLU A 275 3.99 -11.42 23.33
C GLU A 275 4.07 -12.13 24.69
N ARG A 276 2.97 -12.75 25.16
CA ARG A 276 2.94 -13.54 26.41
C ARG A 276 3.75 -14.84 26.38
N ASN A 277 3.90 -15.47 25.21
CA ASN A 277 4.66 -16.73 25.09
C ASN A 277 6.18 -16.50 24.95
N HIS A 278 6.61 -15.23 24.80
CA HIS A 278 8.02 -14.83 24.74
C HIS A 278 8.53 -14.19 26.04
N GLU A 279 7.65 -14.02 27.04
CA GLU A 279 8.00 -13.62 28.43
C GLU A 279 8.25 -14.86 29.31
#